data_AF-A0A2T2UL14-F1
#
_entry.id   AF-A0A2T2UL14-F1
#
_cell.length_a   1.000
_cell.length_b   1.000
_cell.length_c   1.000
_cell.angle_alpha   90.00
_cell.angle_beta   90.00
_cell.angle_gamma   90.00
#
_symmetry.space_group_name_H-M   'P 1'
#
loop_
_entity.id
_entity.type
_entity.pdbx_description
1 polymer ?
#
loop_
_entity_poly.entity_id
_entity_poly.type
_entity_poly.pdbx_seq_one_letter_code
_entity_poly.pdbx_strand_id
1 'polypeptide(L)' 'MADAATRKRAAELRDEIEHHRYRYYILDDPEVSDAEFDRLVRELQRLE' A
#
# COMPACT_ATOMS: atom_id res chain seq x y z
N MET A 1 -1.44 -5.57 -22.90
CA MET A 1 -2.42 -5.80 -21.82
C MET A 1 -1.79 -5.90 -20.42
N ALA A 2 -0.46 -6.10 -20.29
CA ALA A 2 0.22 -6.16 -19.00
C ALA A 2 0.09 -4.86 -18.17
N ASP A 3 0.10 -3.70 -18.82
CA ASP A 3 0.03 -2.39 -18.14
C ASP A 3 -1.26 -2.13 -17.37
N ALA A 4 -2.40 -2.70 -17.81
CA ALA A 4 -3.68 -2.47 -17.15
C ALA A 4 -3.74 -3.22 -15.81
N ALA A 5 -3.20 -4.44 -15.76
CA ALA A 5 -3.10 -5.23 -14.54
C ALA A 5 -2.12 -4.60 -13.55
N THR A 6 -0.95 -4.15 -14.03
CA THR A 6 0.04 -3.43 -13.21
C THR A 6 -0.54 -2.15 -12.62
N ARG A 7 -1.22 -1.33 -13.43
CA ARG A 7 -1.88 -0.10 -12.95
C ARG A 7 -2.98 -0.37 -11.93
N LYS A 8 -3.78 -1.41 -12.16
CA LYS A 8 -4.83 -1.81 -11.21
C LYS A 8 -4.20 -2.22 -9.88
N ARG A 9 -3.16 -3.06 -9.91
CA ARG A 9 -2.45 -3.49 -8.70
C ARG A 9 -1.79 -2.32 -7.97
N ALA A 10 -1.19 -1.39 -8.70
CA ALA A 10 -0.61 -0.18 -8.13
C ALA A 10 -1.68 0.72 -7.48
N ALA A 11 -2.89 0.80 -8.04
CA ALA A 11 -3.99 1.53 -7.42
C ALA A 11 -4.48 0.86 -6.13
N GLU A 12 -4.63 -0.47 -6.12
CA GLU A 12 -4.99 -1.24 -4.92
C GLU A 12 -3.97 -1.04 -3.80
N LEU A 13 -2.67 -1.15 -4.10
CA LEU A 13 -1.61 -0.96 -3.11
C LEU A 13 -1.58 0.46 -2.55
N ARG A 14 -1.87 1.49 -3.36
CA ARG A 14 -1.98 2.87 -2.85
C ARG A 14 -3.10 3.01 -1.83
N ASP A 15 -4.26 2.45 -2.13
CA ASP A 15 -5.44 2.53 -1.26
C ASP A 15 -5.17 1.81 0.08
N GLU A 16 -4.53 0.63 0.02
CA GLU A 16 -4.13 -0.14 1.21
C GLU A 16 -3.08 0.62 2.06
N ILE A 17 -2.06 1.20 1.43
CA ILE A 17 -1.05 2.03 2.10
C ILE A 17 -1.70 3.26 2.75
N GLU A 18 -2.64 3.92 2.06
CA GLU A 18 -3.31 5.10 2.59
C GLU A 18 -4.23 4.74 3.77
N HIS A 19 -4.94 3.62 3.69
CA HIS A 19 -5.72 3.06 4.78
C HIS A 19 -4.84 2.83 6.01
N HIS A 20 -3.74 2.09 5.87
CA HIS A 20 -2.83 1.81 6.99
C HIS A 20 -2.19 3.07 7.55
N ARG A 21 -1.82 4.05 6.70
CA ARG A 21 -1.34 5.37 7.17
C ARG A 21 -2.39 6.10 7.99
N TYR A 22 -3.63 6.12 7.53
CA TYR A 22 -4.72 6.77 8.25
C TYR A 22 -4.90 6.13 9.63
N ARG A 23 -4.92 4.79 9.70
CA ARG A 23 -5.04 4.10 10.97
C ARG A 23 -3.87 4.38 11.91
N TYR A 24 -2.64 4.35 11.40
CA TYR A 24 -1.42 4.62 12.17
C TYR A 24 -1.41 6.06 12.72
N TYR A 25 -1.66 7.05 11.86
CA TYR A 25 -1.49 8.46 12.24
C TYR A 25 -2.74 9.12 12.84
N ILE A 26 -3.94 8.66 12.48
CA ILE A 26 -5.21 9.28 12.90
C ILE A 26 -5.91 8.46 13.97
N LEU A 27 -5.94 7.13 13.83
CA LEU A 27 -6.66 6.26 14.77
C LEU A 27 -5.77 5.74 15.91
N ASP A 28 -4.44 5.91 15.81
CA ASP A 28 -3.45 5.31 16.73
C ASP A 28 -3.66 3.79 16.89
N ASP A 29 -4.13 3.15 15.82
CA ASP A 29 -4.53 1.73 15.78
C ASP A 29 -3.91 1.04 14.56
N PRO A 30 -2.58 0.82 14.56
CA PRO A 30 -1.89 0.18 13.46
C PRO A 30 -2.34 -1.27 13.27
N GLU A 31 -2.94 -1.56 12.12
CA GLU A 31 -3.34 -2.93 11.74
C GLU A 31 -2.18 -3.77 11.20
N VAL A 32 -1.14 -3.13 10.67
CA VAL A 32 0.03 -3.78 10.08
C VAL A 32 1.29 -3.31 10.77
N SER A 33 2.28 -4.20 10.85
CA SER A 33 3.61 -3.83 11.34
C SER A 33 4.34 -2.92 10.34
N ASP A 34 5.31 -2.14 10.82
CA ASP A 34 6.16 -1.29 9.96
C ASP A 34 6.80 -2.13 8.83
N ALA A 35 7.18 -3.38 9.11
CA ALA A 35 7.77 -4.28 8.13
C ALA A 35 6.78 -4.71 7.03
N GLU A 36 5.50 -4.89 7.36
CA GLU A 36 4.44 -5.16 6.38
C GLU A 36 4.13 -3.92 5.55
N PHE A 37 4.02 -2.76 6.19
CA PHE A 37 3.84 -1.48 5.51
C PHE A 37 4.97 -1.23 4.50
N ASP A 38 6.23 -1.43 4.91
CA ASP A 38 7.39 -1.33 4.02
C ASP A 38 7.35 -2.32 2.85
N ARG A 39 6.74 -3.51 3.04
CA ARG A 39 6.57 -4.47 1.93
C ARG A 39 5.56 -3.97 0.91
N LEU A 40 4.43 -3.42 1.37
CA LEU A 40 3.40 -2.84 0.50
C LEU A 40 3.98 -1.68 -0.32
N VAL A 41 4.70 -0.77 0.33
CA VAL A 41 5.35 0.37 -0.35
C VAL A 41 6.38 -0.13 -1.38
N ARG A 42 7.20 -1.13 -1.04
CA ARG A 42 8.17 -1.73 -1.97
C ARG A 42 7.52 -2.49 -3.12
N GLU A 43 6.34 -3.07 -2.93
CA GLU A 43 5.57 -3.68 -4.01
C GLU A 43 5.05 -2.61 -4.96
N LEU A 44 4.49 -1.52 -4.44
CA LEU A 44 4.03 -0.38 -5.23
C LEU A 44 5.16 0.22 -6.08
N GLN A 45 6.32 0.46 -5.46
CA GLN A 45 7.51 0.99 -6.15
C GLN A 45 8.06 0.07 -7.25
N ARG A 46 7.80 -1.24 -7.19
CA ARG A 46 8.21 -2.19 -8.23
C ARG A 46 7.24 -2.22 -9.42
N LEU A 47 6.03 -1.69 -9.24
CA LEU A 47 4.99 -1.66 -10.27
C LEU A 47 4.93 -0.30 -10.98
N GLU A 48 5.52 0.75 -10.41
CA GLU A 48 5.80 2.05 -11.05
C GLU A 48 7.10 2.03 -11.85
#